data_AF-A0A0Q4HH83-F1
#
_entry.id   AF-A0A0Q4HH83-F1
#
_cell.length_a   1.000
_cell.length_b   1.000
_cell.length_c   1.000
_cell.angle_alpha   90.00
_cell.angle_beta   90.00
_cell.angle_gamma   90.00
#
_symmetry.space_group_name_H-M   'P 1'
#
loop_
_entity.id
_entity.type
_entity.pdbx_description
1 polymer ?
#
loop_
_entity_poly.entity_id
_entity_poly.type
_entity_poly.pdbx_seq_one_letter_code
_entity_poly.pdbx_strand_id
1 'polypeptide(L)'
;MAGPDVDLDFDDLTSMTSDLGTFVKEFEDIKNSTDDVQDAVGSPQGRGELRGKVGDFESKWDGNREVILEGLTNIHDHLKAIVDGFSETDVKLATPSPSPGPSPTPAGGPR
;
A
#
# COMPACT_ATOMS: atom_id res chain seq x y z
N MET A 1 11.68 -30.65 4.69
CA MET A 1 10.77 -29.70 5.34
C MET A 1 10.20 -28.83 4.24
N ALA A 2 9.01 -29.13 3.74
CA ALA A 2 8.31 -28.20 2.86
C ALA A 2 7.92 -27.01 3.74
N GLY A 3 8.35 -25.80 3.38
CA GLY A 3 7.90 -24.58 4.04
C GLY A 3 6.39 -24.41 3.85
N PRO A 4 5.74 -23.48 4.58
CA PRO A 4 4.35 -23.13 4.31
C PRO A 4 4.21 -22.77 2.83
N ASP A 5 3.38 -23.51 2.11
CA ASP A 5 3.08 -23.26 0.71
C ASP A 5 2.04 -22.13 0.67
N VAL A 6 2.34 -21.06 -0.05
CA VAL A 6 1.51 -19.86 -0.14
C VAL A 6 0.91 -19.86 -1.54
N ASP A 7 -0.35 -20.29 -1.63
CA ASP A 7 -1.15 -20.28 -2.85
C ASP A 7 -1.97 -18.99 -2.89
N LEU A 8 -1.39 -17.94 -3.47
CA LEU A 8 -2.01 -16.64 -3.62
C LEU A 8 -2.03 -16.24 -5.09
N ASP A 9 -3.19 -15.79 -5.56
CA ASP A 9 -3.31 -15.19 -6.88
C ASP A 9 -2.60 -13.83 -6.89
N PHE A 10 -1.60 -13.72 -7.77
CA PHE A 10 -0.75 -12.53 -7.86
C PHE A 10 -1.50 -11.32 -8.45
N ASP A 11 -2.45 -11.57 -9.34
CA ASP A 11 -3.26 -10.50 -9.94
C ASP A 11 -4.25 -9.94 -8.90
N ASP A 12 -4.81 -10.80 -8.05
CA ASP A 12 -5.65 -10.39 -6.93
C ASP A 12 -4.85 -9.58 -5.90
N LEU A 13 -3.64 -10.01 -5.54
CA LEU A 13 -2.77 -9.26 -4.64
C LEU A 13 -2.41 -7.87 -5.19
N THR A 14 -2.14 -7.78 -6.49
CA THR A 14 -1.84 -6.51 -7.16
C THR A 14 -3.06 -5.59 -7.14
N SER A 15 -4.25 -6.13 -7.42
CA SER A 15 -5.51 -5.40 -7.39
C SER A 15 -5.83 -4.89 -5.99
N MET A 16 -5.74 -5.76 -4.97
CA MET A 16 -5.94 -5.39 -3.57
C MET A 16 -4.96 -4.31 -3.10
N THR A 17 -3.70 -4.37 -3.53
CA THR A 17 -2.71 -3.33 -3.21
C THR A 17 -3.13 -1.99 -3.80
N SER A 18 -3.55 -1.96 -5.07
CA SER A 18 -4.02 -0.74 -5.74
C SER A 18 -5.28 -0.15 -5.09
N ASP A 19 -6.26 -1.00 -4.81
CA ASP A 19 -7.54 -0.59 -4.21
C ASP A 19 -7.32 -0.05 -2.79
N LEU A 20 -6.50 -0.74 -1.99
CA LEU A 20 -6.17 -0.29 -0.64
C LEU A 20 -5.38 1.03 -0.67
N GLY A 21 -4.44 1.21 -1.60
CA GLY A 21 -3.73 2.47 -1.77
C GLY A 21 -4.65 3.63 -2.15
N THR A 22 -5.68 3.37 -2.97
CA THR A 22 -6.72 4.35 -3.28
C THR A 22 -7.54 4.68 -2.05
N PHE A 23 -7.97 3.67 -1.30
CA PHE A 23 -8.74 3.85 -0.08
C PHE A 23 -7.97 4.62 0.99
N VAL A 24 -6.68 4.33 1.20
CA VAL A 24 -5.82 5.09 2.14
C VAL A 24 -5.83 6.56 1.77
N LYS A 25 -5.63 6.90 0.49
CA LYS A 25 -5.61 8.29 0.02
C LYS A 25 -6.95 8.99 0.21
N GLU A 26 -8.05 8.36 -0.20
CA GLU A 26 -9.40 8.91 0.03
C GLU A 26 -9.67 9.09 1.53
N PHE A 27 -9.20 8.15 2.35
CA PHE A 27 -9.32 8.19 3.79
C PHE A 27 -8.37 9.18 4.46
N GLU A 28 -7.37 9.76 3.79
CA GLU A 28 -6.60 10.94 4.23
C GLU A 28 -7.32 12.24 3.88
N ASP A 29 -7.97 12.30 2.73
CA ASP A 29 -8.64 13.51 2.22
C ASP A 29 -9.86 13.91 3.05
N ILE A 30 -10.54 12.96 3.71
CA ILE A 30 -11.70 13.21 4.60
C ILE A 30 -11.39 14.21 5.76
N LYS A 31 -10.11 14.49 6.06
CA LYS A 31 -9.66 15.29 7.24
C LYS A 31 -10.08 16.72 7.05
N ASN A 32 -9.82 17.19 5.84
CA ASN A 32 -10.14 18.52 5.38
C ASN A 32 -11.65 18.81 5.44
N SER A 33 -12.53 17.81 5.40
CA SER A 33 -13.98 18.01 5.52
C SER A 33 -14.49 18.06 6.96
N THR A 34 -13.73 17.55 7.93
CA THR A 34 -14.21 17.42 9.32
C THR A 34 -13.82 18.64 10.17
N ASP A 35 -12.67 19.25 9.92
CA ASP A 35 -12.19 20.45 10.64
C ASP A 35 -13.13 21.67 10.49
N ASP A 36 -13.98 21.68 9.46
CA ASP A 36 -14.92 22.76 9.17
C ASP A 36 -16.26 22.66 9.93
N VAL A 37 -16.56 21.52 10.56
CA VAL A 37 -17.92 21.24 11.06
C VAL A 37 -18.23 22.01 12.34
N GLN A 38 -17.29 22.07 13.30
CA GLN A 38 -17.42 22.87 14.52
C GLN A 38 -17.64 24.36 14.21
N ASP A 39 -16.93 24.87 13.21
CA ASP A 39 -17.03 26.27 12.81
C ASP A 39 -18.34 26.54 12.05
N ALA A 40 -18.80 25.61 11.23
CA ALA A 40 -20.13 25.66 10.60
C ALA A 40 -21.26 25.64 11.63
N VAL A 41 -21.10 24.92 12.75
CA VAL A 41 -22.06 24.88 13.86
C VAL A 41 -22.12 26.22 14.59
N GLY A 42 -20.99 26.91 14.74
CA GLY A 42 -20.92 28.26 15.29
C GLY A 42 -21.43 28.36 16.74
N SER A 43 -22.10 29.46 17.11
CA SER A 43 -22.68 29.61 18.46
C SER A 43 -24.07 30.22 18.37
N PRO A 44 -25.08 29.41 17.98
CA PRO A 44 -26.44 29.90 17.78
C PRO A 44 -26.96 30.52 19.08
N GLN A 45 -27.47 31.75 19.00
CA GLN A 45 -27.97 32.50 20.16
C GLN A 45 -26.94 32.63 21.31
N GLY A 46 -25.63 32.60 20.99
CA GLY A 46 -24.56 32.66 21.98
C GLY A 46 -24.34 31.35 22.77
N ARG A 47 -25.02 30.25 22.42
CA ARG A 47 -24.85 28.96 23.10
C ARG A 47 -23.78 28.13 22.40
N GLY A 48 -22.68 27.89 23.12
CA GLY A 48 -21.53 27.13 22.61
C GLY A 48 -21.58 25.63 22.89
N GLU A 49 -22.62 25.11 23.55
CA GLU A 49 -22.65 23.71 24.01
C GLU A 49 -22.65 22.71 22.86
N LEU A 50 -23.38 22.99 21.78
CA LEU A 50 -23.39 22.15 20.59
C LEU A 50 -22.02 22.19 19.89
N ARG A 51 -21.42 23.37 19.77
CA ARG A 51 -20.07 23.55 19.22
C ARG A 51 -19.04 22.76 20.00
N GLY A 52 -19.08 22.83 21.34
CA GLY A 52 -18.17 22.07 22.20
C GLY A 52 -18.30 20.56 22.01
N LYS A 53 -19.53 20.04 21.94
CA LYS A 53 -19.76 18.61 21.67
C LYS A 53 -19.25 18.18 20.29
N VAL A 54 -19.32 19.06 19.29
CA VAL A 54 -18.81 18.80 17.94
C VAL A 54 -17.28 18.82 17.95
N GLY A 55 -16.64 19.78 18.63
CA GLY A 55 -15.18 19.77 18.81
C GLY A 55 -14.65 18.55 19.57
N ASP A 56 -15.38 18.08 20.59
CA ASP A 56 -15.05 16.84 21.31
C ASP A 56 -15.16 15.61 20.40
N PHE A 57 -16.14 15.59 19.50
CA PHE A 57 -16.32 14.54 18.51
C PHE A 57 -15.20 14.57 17.48
N GLU A 58 -14.91 15.74 16.90
CA GLU A 58 -13.82 15.94 15.93
C GLU A 58 -12.48 15.48 16.50
N SER A 59 -12.13 15.90 17.72
CA SER A 59 -10.87 15.52 18.36
C SER A 59 -10.73 14.00 18.54
N LYS A 60 -11.81 13.32 18.94
CA LYS A 60 -11.82 11.86 19.10
C LYS A 60 -11.80 11.13 17.76
N TRP A 61 -12.51 11.68 16.78
CA TRP A 61 -12.55 11.15 15.42
C TRP A 61 -11.17 11.23 14.77
N ASP A 62 -10.50 12.38 14.84
CA ASP A 62 -9.17 12.57 14.26
C ASP A 62 -8.16 11.57 14.85
N GLY A 63 -8.11 11.43 16.18
CA GLY A 63 -7.24 10.45 16.82
C GLY A 63 -7.56 8.99 16.45
N ASN A 64 -8.83 8.59 16.45
CA ASN A 64 -9.21 7.23 16.04
C ASN A 64 -8.92 6.96 14.56
N ARG A 65 -9.10 7.98 13.73
CA ARG A 65 -8.85 7.90 12.29
C ARG A 65 -7.37 7.78 11.99
N GLU A 66 -6.50 8.55 12.65
CA GLU A 66 -5.04 8.41 12.50
C GLU A 66 -4.59 6.98 12.79
N VAL A 67 -5.13 6.34 13.82
CA VAL A 67 -4.84 4.93 14.14
C VAL A 67 -5.32 3.98 13.04
N ILE A 68 -6.52 4.21 12.49
CA ILE A 68 -7.04 3.41 11.37
C ILE A 68 -6.15 3.60 10.13
N LEU A 69 -5.78 4.84 9.83
CA LEU A 69 -4.94 5.19 8.70
C LEU A 69 -3.58 4.49 8.80
N GLU A 70 -2.93 4.57 9.95
CA GLU A 70 -1.65 3.90 10.21
C GLU A 70 -1.76 2.39 9.97
N GLY A 71 -2.83 1.75 10.46
CA GLY A 71 -3.09 0.33 10.23
C GLY A 71 -3.26 -0.02 8.76
N LEU A 72 -4.04 0.77 8.01
CA LEU A 72 -4.29 0.55 6.59
C LEU A 72 -3.01 0.75 5.76
N THR A 73 -2.24 1.80 6.04
CA THR A 73 -0.95 2.07 5.39
C THR A 73 0.03 0.92 5.63
N ASN A 74 0.11 0.41 6.86
CA ASN A 74 0.97 -0.72 7.19
C ASN A 74 0.57 -2.00 6.43
N ILE A 75 -0.73 -2.28 6.29
CA ILE A 75 -1.21 -3.42 5.49
C ILE A 75 -0.85 -3.22 4.01
N HIS A 76 -1.10 -2.02 3.48
CA HIS A 76 -0.76 -1.67 2.10
C HIS A 76 0.74 -1.85 1.81
N ASP A 77 1.61 -1.37 2.70
CA ASP A 77 3.06 -1.47 2.54
C ASP A 77 3.54 -2.93 2.56
N HIS A 78 2.95 -3.77 3.41
CA HIS A 78 3.24 -5.21 3.39
C HIS A 78 2.79 -5.89 2.10
N LEU A 79 1.57 -5.62 1.63
CA LEU A 79 1.09 -6.17 0.36
C LEU A 79 1.98 -5.72 -0.81
N LYS A 80 2.32 -4.44 -0.84
CA LYS A 80 3.23 -3.88 -1.82
C LYS A 80 4.61 -4.54 -1.79
N ALA A 81 5.18 -4.76 -0.60
CA ALA A 81 6.47 -5.43 -0.46
C ALA A 81 6.44 -6.87 -1.02
N ILE A 82 5.33 -7.59 -0.83
CA ILE A 82 5.14 -8.92 -1.41
C ILE A 82 5.10 -8.83 -2.94
N VAL A 83 4.25 -7.94 -3.49
CA VAL A 83 4.11 -7.75 -4.94
C VAL A 83 5.43 -7.36 -5.60
N ASP A 84 6.15 -6.40 -5.00
CA ASP A 84 7.44 -5.94 -5.49
C ASP A 84 8.50 -7.06 -5.44
N GLY A 85 8.53 -7.85 -4.37
CA GLY A 85 9.48 -8.96 -4.20
C GLY A 85 9.28 -10.10 -5.20
N PHE A 86 8.04 -10.46 -5.48
CA PHE A 86 7.71 -11.45 -6.52
C PHE A 86 8.03 -10.93 -7.92
N SER A 87 7.68 -9.68 -8.23
CA SER A 87 7.98 -9.05 -9.51
C SER A 87 9.48 -8.99 -9.78
N GLU A 88 10.28 -8.61 -8.77
CA GLU A 88 11.75 -8.57 -8.89
C GLU A 88 12.33 -9.97 -9.11
N THR A 89 11.78 -10.97 -8.42
CA THR A 89 12.20 -12.37 -8.57
C THR A 89 11.89 -12.91 -9.96
N ASP A 90 10.69 -12.63 -10.49
CA ASP A 90 10.29 -13.00 -11.84
C ASP A 90 11.23 -12.39 -12.89
N VAL A 91 11.52 -11.09 -12.80
CA VAL A 91 12.47 -10.42 -13.70
C VAL A 91 13.86 -11.07 -13.65
N LYS A 92 14.37 -11.39 -12.46
CA LYS A 92 15.67 -12.07 -12.31
C LYS A 92 15.69 -13.44 -12.97
N LEU A 93 14.61 -14.20 -12.88
CA LEU A 93 14.51 -15.53 -13.48
C LEU A 93 14.25 -15.49 -14.99
N ALA A 94 13.53 -14.47 -15.47
CA ALA A 94 13.27 -14.24 -16.88
C ALA A 94 14.52 -13.78 -17.64
N THR A 95 15.52 -13.18 -16.97
CA THR A 95 16.80 -12.85 -17.62
C THR A 95 17.54 -14.13 -18.03
N PRO A 96 17.74 -14.39 -19.34
CA PRO A 96 18.42 -15.59 -19.79
C PRO A 96 19.87 -15.55 -19.30
N SER A 97 20.28 -16.60 -18.56
CA SER A 97 21.69 -16.84 -18.28
C SER A 97 22.46 -16.85 -19.61
N PRO A 98 23.59 -16.14 -19.74
CA PRO A 98 24.36 -16.17 -20.98
C PRO A 98 24.71 -17.62 -21.30
N SER A 99 24.16 -18.11 -22.40
CA SER A 99 24.45 -19.46 -22.91
C SER A 99 25.97 -19.60 -23.02
N PRO A 100 26.58 -20.68 -22.50
CA PRO A 100 28.00 -20.93 -22.74
C PRO A 100 28.16 -21.06 -24.25
N GLY A 101 28.78 -20.05 -24.87
CA GLY A 101 29.00 -20.01 -26.30
C GLY A 101 29.68 -21.27 -26.81
N PRO A 102 29.47 -21.65 -28.08
CA PRO A 102 30.00 -22.90 -28.63
C PRO A 102 31.51 -23.00 -28.38
N SER A 103 31.94 -24.13 -27.82
CA SER A 103 33.36 -24.41 -27.58
C SER A 103 34.16 -24.25 -28.89
N PRO A 104 35.33 -23.57 -28.88
CA PRO A 104 36.12 -23.43 -30.09
C PRO A 104 36.52 -24.81 -30.59
N THR A 105 36.08 -25.15 -31.82
CA THR A 105 36.55 -26.35 -32.53
C THR A 105 38.05 -26.19 -32.78
N PRO A 106 38.91 -27.12 -32.34
CA PRO A 106 40.34 -27.02 -32.60
C PRO A 106 40.55 -27.13 -34.11
N ALA A 107 41.09 -26.08 -34.71
CA ALA A 107 41.44 -26.04 -36.13
C ALA A 107 42.43 -27.17 -36.41
N GLY A 108 42.07 -28.07 -37.33
CA GLY A 108 42.96 -29.13 -37.81
C GLY A 108 44.27 -28.53 -38.30
N GLY A 109 45.37 -28.94 -37.68
CA GLY A 109 46.72 -28.55 -38.09
C GLY A 109 47.07 -29.11 -39.48
N PRO A 110 47.91 -28.40 -40.25
CA PRO A 110 48.28 -28.83 -41.59
C PRO A 110 49.17 -30.08 -41.54
N ARG A 111 49.05 -30.87 -42.61
CA ARG A 111 49.73 -32.14 -42.89
C ARG A 111 51.25 -32.06 -42.85
#